data_AF-A0A6N8GRQ7-F1
#
_entry.id   AF-A0A6N8GRQ7-F1
#
_cell.length_a   1.000
_cell.length_b   1.000
_cell.length_c   1.000
_cell.angle_alpha   90.00
_cell.angle_beta   90.00
_cell.angle_gamma   90.00
#
_symmetry.space_group_name_H-M   'P 1'
#
loop_
_entity.id
_entity.type
_entity.pdbx_description
1 polymer ?
#
loop_
_entity_poly.entity_id
_entity_poly.type
_entity_poly.pdbx_seq_one_letter_code
_entity_poly.pdbx_strand_id
1 'polypeptide(L)'
;MRSTQFLGRRTTAAASTVVLATALLGGATAPALAHGPGSTPVASPAQDPSTVEMLQPDPTSPTAYDFGETLAGLEGEQLEITFLAEIIPHHQAAIEMSELELERGVSPDIRTHAENIIANQQHQIDQFTRWLEEWYGLTPEEAMAQAPEEAQEEMKVLEEETQTMIEELSAVEAGEDFDVAFVQKMIPHHQAGIIELLEPQSRAPHAQLRVAAAAGITTQQAQVADFRTWLAGRG
;
A
#
# COMPACT_ATOMS: atom_id res chain seq x y z
N MET A 1 -50.84 -37.79 47.94
CA MET A 1 -51.68 -38.00 46.74
C MET A 1 -52.10 -36.65 46.19
N ARG A 2 -51.48 -36.21 45.09
CA ARG A 2 -52.05 -35.29 44.09
C ARG A 2 -51.03 -35.18 42.96
N SER A 3 -51.32 -35.88 41.87
CA SER A 3 -50.70 -35.74 40.56
C SER A 3 -51.06 -34.37 39.99
N THR A 4 -50.10 -33.68 39.37
CA THR A 4 -50.36 -32.74 38.28
C THR A 4 -49.08 -32.46 37.49
N GLN A 5 -49.03 -33.11 36.32
CA GLN A 5 -48.66 -32.57 35.00
C GLN A 5 -47.23 -32.04 34.77
N PHE A 6 -46.45 -32.90 34.10
CA PHE A 6 -45.32 -32.58 33.24
C PHE A 6 -45.76 -31.59 32.14
N LEU A 7 -45.16 -30.41 32.08
CA LEU A 7 -45.25 -29.52 30.92
C LEU A 7 -43.90 -29.53 30.20
N GLY A 8 -43.87 -30.21 29.06
CA GLY A 8 -42.70 -30.32 28.20
C GLY A 8 -42.32 -28.98 27.59
N ARG A 9 -41.08 -28.55 27.80
CA ARG A 9 -40.46 -27.50 26.98
C ARG A 9 -40.09 -28.12 25.63
N ARG A 10 -40.87 -27.79 24.60
CA ARG A 10 -40.52 -28.03 23.20
C ARG A 10 -39.44 -27.02 22.80
N THR A 11 -38.27 -27.52 22.47
CA THR A 11 -37.20 -26.78 21.79
C THR A 11 -37.62 -26.56 20.33
N THR A 12 -37.78 -25.30 19.92
CA THR A 12 -37.93 -24.95 18.51
C THR A 12 -36.53 -24.76 17.92
N ALA A 13 -36.08 -25.75 17.15
CA ALA A 13 -34.92 -25.61 16.29
C ALA A 13 -35.33 -24.78 15.07
N ALA A 14 -34.70 -23.62 14.88
CA ALA A 14 -34.81 -22.85 13.65
C ALA A 14 -33.92 -23.53 12.59
N ALA A 15 -34.55 -24.10 11.57
CA ALA A 15 -33.87 -24.60 10.38
C ALA A 15 -33.56 -23.41 9.46
N SER A 16 -32.29 -23.03 9.35
CA SER A 16 -31.84 -22.09 8.32
C SER A 16 -31.52 -22.88 7.06
N THR A 17 -32.30 -22.60 6.02
CA THR A 17 -32.20 -23.17 4.68
C THR A 17 -30.90 -22.71 4.02
N VAL A 18 -30.03 -23.65 3.68
CA VAL A 18 -28.87 -23.40 2.80
C VAL A 18 -29.40 -23.35 1.36
N VAL A 19 -29.31 -22.18 0.72
CA VAL A 19 -29.50 -22.06 -0.72
C VAL A 19 -28.16 -22.29 -1.40
N LEU A 20 -28.01 -23.47 -1.98
CA LEU A 20 -26.86 -23.85 -2.81
C LEU A 20 -27.03 -23.24 -4.21
N ALA A 21 -26.35 -22.13 -4.48
CA ALA A 21 -26.26 -21.57 -5.83
C ALA A 21 -25.28 -22.41 -6.66
N THR A 22 -25.82 -23.24 -7.55
CA THR A 22 -25.07 -23.96 -8.58
C THR A 22 -24.84 -23.03 -9.77
N ALA A 23 -23.60 -22.56 -9.97
CA ALA A 23 -23.22 -21.86 -11.18
C ALA A 23 -22.97 -22.88 -12.30
N LEU A 24 -23.93 -22.95 -13.22
CA LEU A 24 -23.83 -23.74 -14.45
C LEU A 24 -22.92 -23.02 -15.46
N LEU A 25 -21.90 -23.72 -15.93
CA LEU A 25 -21.09 -23.37 -17.10
C LEU A 25 -21.98 -23.37 -18.35
N GLY A 26 -22.39 -22.17 -18.80
CA GLY A 26 -23.07 -21.94 -20.06
C GLY A 26 -22.13 -21.36 -21.11
N GLY A 27 -21.75 -22.16 -22.10
CA GLY A 27 -20.93 -21.73 -23.23
C GLY A 27 -21.68 -20.74 -24.13
N ALA A 28 -21.04 -19.62 -24.44
CA ALA A 28 -21.47 -18.68 -25.46
C ALA A 28 -20.69 -18.96 -26.76
N THR A 29 -21.39 -19.43 -27.78
CA THR A 29 -20.91 -19.58 -29.15
C THR A 29 -20.83 -18.21 -29.82
N ALA A 30 -19.63 -17.78 -30.20
CA ALA A 30 -19.42 -16.61 -31.05
C ALA A 30 -19.64 -16.95 -32.54
N PRO A 31 -20.24 -16.07 -33.35
CA PRO A 31 -20.35 -16.29 -34.78
C PRO A 31 -19.02 -15.95 -35.47
N ALA A 32 -18.60 -16.84 -36.38
CA ALA A 32 -17.48 -16.61 -37.28
C ALA A 32 -17.87 -15.59 -38.36
N LEU A 33 -17.05 -14.55 -38.54
CA LEU A 33 -17.06 -13.68 -39.71
C LEU A 33 -15.73 -13.82 -40.47
N ALA A 34 -15.88 -13.79 -41.79
CA ALA A 34 -14.97 -14.29 -42.79
C ALA A 34 -13.64 -13.50 -42.94
N HIS A 35 -12.61 -14.21 -43.39
CA HIS A 35 -11.33 -13.66 -43.84
C HIS A 35 -11.47 -12.92 -45.18
N GLY A 36 -10.97 -11.69 -45.26
CA GLY A 36 -10.62 -11.00 -46.50
C GLY A 36 -9.08 -10.80 -46.57
N PRO A 37 -8.44 -10.90 -47.75
CA PRO A 37 -6.99 -10.86 -47.85
C PRO A 37 -6.46 -9.44 -48.04
N GLY A 38 -5.29 -9.16 -47.45
CA GLY A 38 -4.36 -8.14 -47.93
C GLY A 38 -4.36 -6.82 -47.16
N SER A 39 -3.44 -6.67 -46.20
CA SER A 39 -2.85 -5.38 -45.84
C SER A 39 -1.41 -5.62 -45.42
N THR A 40 -0.50 -4.92 -46.09
CA THR A 40 0.96 -4.92 -45.91
C THR A 40 1.35 -4.48 -44.49
N PRO A 41 2.51 -4.91 -43.95
CA PRO A 41 2.96 -4.45 -42.65
C PRO A 41 3.38 -2.97 -42.75
N VAL A 42 2.69 -2.11 -42.02
CA VAL A 42 3.15 -0.74 -41.77
C VAL A 42 4.30 -0.83 -40.77
N ALA A 43 5.45 -0.30 -41.15
CA ALA A 43 6.61 -0.19 -40.28
C ALA A 43 6.25 0.63 -39.04
N SER A 44 6.60 0.10 -37.85
CA SER A 44 6.52 0.86 -36.60
C SER A 44 7.38 2.12 -36.72
N PRO A 45 6.86 3.32 -36.40
CA PRO A 45 7.72 4.49 -36.29
C PRO A 45 8.70 4.24 -35.14
N ALA A 46 9.98 4.51 -35.40
CA ALA A 46 11.00 4.54 -34.38
C ALA A 46 10.55 5.49 -33.26
N GLN A 47 10.55 5.00 -32.02
CA GLN A 47 10.17 5.81 -30.87
C GLN A 47 11.18 6.96 -30.71
N ASP A 48 10.64 8.16 -30.59
CA ASP A 48 11.39 9.38 -30.32
C ASP A 48 11.99 9.28 -28.89
N PRO A 49 13.32 9.37 -28.72
CA PRO A 49 13.95 9.27 -27.40
C PRO A 49 13.45 10.34 -26.41
N SER A 50 12.85 11.43 -26.87
CA SER A 50 12.25 12.46 -26.00
C SER A 50 10.96 12.02 -25.29
N THR A 51 10.33 10.89 -25.68
CA THR A 51 9.16 10.33 -24.97
C THR A 51 9.52 9.41 -23.80
N VAL A 52 10.79 8.98 -23.71
CA VAL A 52 11.29 8.14 -22.62
C VAL A 52 11.71 8.98 -21.40
N GLU A 53 11.99 10.27 -21.61
CA GLU A 53 12.40 11.21 -20.55
C GLU A 53 11.25 11.56 -19.59
N MET A 54 9.98 11.34 -19.98
CA MET A 54 8.79 11.56 -19.13
C MET A 54 8.40 10.35 -18.24
N LEU A 55 9.24 9.32 -18.17
CA LEU A 55 9.08 8.15 -17.30
C LEU A 55 10.35 7.83 -16.51
N GLN A 56 11.22 8.82 -16.29
CA GLN A 56 12.25 8.62 -15.28
C GLN A 56 11.54 8.46 -13.94
N PRO A 57 11.82 7.42 -13.14
CA PRO A 57 11.33 7.39 -11.78
C PRO A 57 11.78 8.70 -11.13
N ASP A 58 10.85 9.48 -10.57
CA ASP A 58 11.19 10.59 -9.67
C ASP A 58 12.34 10.15 -8.76
N PRO A 59 13.30 11.03 -8.41
CA PRO A 59 14.43 10.63 -7.58
C PRO A 59 13.89 10.08 -6.26
N THR A 60 13.77 8.75 -6.23
CA THR A 60 13.40 7.98 -5.06
C THR A 60 14.68 7.94 -4.21
N SER A 61 14.52 8.02 -2.90
CA SER A 61 15.65 8.03 -1.96
C SER A 61 16.67 6.93 -2.32
N PRO A 62 17.96 7.25 -2.52
CA PRO A 62 19.00 6.23 -2.65
C PRO A 62 18.99 5.26 -1.47
N THR A 63 18.77 5.78 -0.26
CA THR A 63 18.66 5.00 0.97
C THR A 63 17.52 3.99 0.91
N ALA A 64 16.39 4.31 0.27
CA ALA A 64 15.29 3.35 0.11
C ALA A 64 15.68 2.16 -0.77
N TYR A 65 16.53 2.37 -1.79
CA TYR A 65 17.09 1.28 -2.58
C TYR A 65 18.09 0.45 -1.78
N ASP A 66 19.00 1.11 -1.05
CA ASP A 66 19.98 0.43 -0.21
C ASP A 66 19.27 -0.44 0.85
N PHE A 67 18.25 0.10 1.51
CA PHE A 67 17.40 -0.64 2.44
C PHE A 67 16.66 -1.81 1.78
N GLY A 68 16.16 -1.63 0.56
CA GLY A 68 15.58 -2.73 -0.23
C GLY A 68 16.58 -3.86 -0.50
N GLU A 69 17.83 -3.55 -0.81
CA GLU A 69 18.91 -4.53 -0.97
C GLU A 69 19.27 -5.20 0.37
N THR A 70 19.28 -4.44 1.47
CA THR A 70 19.42 -4.99 2.82
C THR A 70 18.33 -6.02 3.11
N LEU A 71 17.05 -5.69 2.85
CA LEU A 71 15.95 -6.66 2.98
C LEU A 71 16.13 -7.88 2.07
N ALA A 72 16.65 -7.71 0.86
CA ALA A 72 16.93 -8.81 -0.08
C ALA A 72 17.97 -9.80 0.49
N GLY A 73 18.91 -9.33 1.31
CA GLY A 73 19.89 -10.14 2.03
C GLY A 73 19.37 -10.87 3.27
N LEU A 74 18.19 -10.50 3.79
CA LEU A 74 17.60 -11.10 4.99
C LEU A 74 16.68 -12.29 4.65
N GLU A 75 16.56 -13.23 5.58
CA GLU A 75 15.69 -14.39 5.44
C GLU A 75 14.88 -14.64 6.72
N GLY A 76 13.78 -15.39 6.59
CA GLY A 76 13.03 -15.88 7.74
C GLY A 76 12.42 -14.77 8.58
N GLU A 77 12.46 -14.94 9.89
CA GLU A 77 11.91 -14.01 10.88
C GLU A 77 12.61 -12.64 10.82
N GLN A 78 13.91 -12.61 10.53
CA GLN A 78 14.67 -11.36 10.46
C GLN A 78 14.17 -10.45 9.33
N LEU A 79 13.78 -11.00 8.18
CA LEU A 79 13.17 -10.22 7.10
C LEU A 79 11.89 -9.53 7.58
N GLU A 80 11.01 -10.26 8.26
CA GLU A 80 9.73 -9.69 8.71
C GLU A 80 9.91 -8.69 9.84
N ILE A 81 10.75 -8.99 10.84
CA ILE A 81 11.02 -8.10 11.96
C ILE A 81 11.62 -6.78 11.45
N THR A 82 12.64 -6.85 10.59
CA THR A 82 13.29 -5.65 10.03
C THR A 82 12.32 -4.86 9.15
N PHE A 83 11.54 -5.51 8.28
CA PHE A 83 10.53 -4.81 7.48
C PHE A 83 9.46 -4.13 8.35
N LEU A 84 8.91 -4.85 9.33
CA LEU A 84 7.86 -4.32 10.21
C LEU A 84 8.38 -3.19 11.10
N ALA A 85 9.66 -3.22 11.49
CA ALA A 85 10.30 -2.15 12.23
C ALA A 85 10.34 -0.83 11.45
N GLU A 86 10.49 -0.87 10.11
CA GLU A 86 10.57 0.33 9.28
C GLU A 86 9.22 0.78 8.71
N ILE A 87 8.40 -0.15 8.21
CA ILE A 87 7.16 0.24 7.53
C ILE A 87 6.16 0.93 8.47
N ILE A 88 6.22 0.64 9.78
CA ILE A 88 5.36 1.24 10.80
C ILE A 88 5.65 2.76 10.93
N PRO A 89 6.87 3.21 11.24
CA PRO A 89 7.18 4.64 11.26
C PRO A 89 7.02 5.30 9.87
N HIS A 90 7.36 4.62 8.77
CA HIS A 90 7.09 5.12 7.42
C HIS A 90 5.59 5.38 7.18
N HIS A 91 4.70 4.51 7.67
CA HIS A 91 3.26 4.74 7.59
C HIS A 91 2.79 5.90 8.47
N GLN A 92 3.39 6.07 9.65
CA GLN A 92 3.06 7.18 10.55
C GLN A 92 3.37 8.54 9.92
N ALA A 93 4.48 8.65 9.19
CA ALA A 93 4.83 9.87 8.47
C ALA A 93 3.86 10.19 7.31
N ALA A 94 3.39 9.17 6.58
CA ALA A 94 2.36 9.36 5.56
C ALA A 94 1.05 9.92 6.16
N ILE A 95 0.68 9.45 7.36
CA ILE A 95 -0.47 9.97 8.12
C ILE A 95 -0.25 11.44 8.47
N GLU A 96 0.90 11.80 9.01
CA GLU A 96 1.21 13.19 9.41
C GLU A 96 1.14 14.16 8.22
N MET A 97 1.76 13.82 7.08
CA MET A 97 1.64 14.64 5.86
C MET A 97 0.19 14.76 5.38
N SER A 98 -0.59 13.68 5.50
CA SER A 98 -2.00 13.67 5.08
C SER A 98 -2.88 14.50 6.02
N GLU A 99 -2.60 14.53 7.32
CA GLU A 99 -3.28 15.40 8.27
C GLU A 99 -3.02 16.89 7.97
N LEU A 100 -1.78 17.24 7.60
CA LEU A 100 -1.45 18.59 7.14
C LEU A 100 -2.23 18.98 5.87
N GLU A 101 -2.38 18.06 4.91
CA GLU A 101 -3.22 18.26 3.73
C GLU A 101 -4.69 18.50 4.09
N LEU A 102 -5.23 17.77 5.07
CA LEU A 102 -6.60 18.02 5.55
C LEU A 102 -6.75 19.35 6.29
N GLU A 103 -5.69 19.88 6.88
CA GLU A 103 -5.68 21.19 7.53
C GLU A 103 -5.56 22.34 6.51
N ARG A 104 -4.67 22.21 5.51
CA ARG A 104 -4.17 23.34 4.70
C ARG A 104 -4.45 23.23 3.21
N GLY A 105 -4.72 22.03 2.71
CA GLY A 105 -5.11 21.76 1.34
C GLY A 105 -6.55 22.18 1.06
N VAL A 106 -6.83 22.55 -0.19
CA VAL A 106 -8.12 23.05 -0.66
C VAL A 106 -8.73 22.20 -1.78
N SER A 107 -7.96 21.32 -2.41
CA SER A 107 -8.43 20.42 -3.47
C SER A 107 -9.30 19.30 -2.89
N PRO A 108 -10.60 19.21 -3.23
CA PRO A 108 -11.46 18.14 -2.73
C PRO A 108 -10.94 16.73 -3.07
N ASP A 109 -10.33 16.58 -4.25
CA ASP A 109 -9.78 15.31 -4.73
C ASP A 109 -8.56 14.90 -3.88
N ILE A 110 -7.61 15.82 -3.63
CA ILE A 110 -6.40 15.51 -2.86
C ILE A 110 -6.72 15.27 -1.39
N ARG A 111 -7.66 16.03 -0.82
CA ARG A 111 -8.17 15.78 0.53
C ARG A 111 -8.82 14.40 0.65
N THR A 112 -9.55 13.95 -0.38
CA THR A 112 -10.10 12.58 -0.40
C THR A 112 -8.98 11.53 -0.41
N HIS A 113 -7.90 11.76 -1.16
CA HIS A 113 -6.72 10.88 -1.10
C HIS A 113 -6.07 10.88 0.29
N ALA A 114 -5.91 12.04 0.93
CA ALA A 114 -5.37 12.15 2.28
C ALA A 114 -6.20 11.38 3.32
N GLU A 115 -7.53 11.49 3.30
CA GLU A 115 -8.43 10.70 4.16
C GLU A 115 -8.23 9.19 3.96
N ASN A 116 -8.11 8.75 2.70
CA ASN A 116 -7.88 7.34 2.37
C ASN A 116 -6.50 6.85 2.82
N ILE A 117 -5.45 7.68 2.67
CA ILE A 117 -4.10 7.36 3.18
C ILE A 117 -4.16 7.17 4.69
N ILE A 118 -4.77 8.11 5.43
CA ILE A 118 -4.90 8.02 6.89
C ILE A 118 -5.59 6.72 7.30
N ALA A 119 -6.75 6.44 6.72
CA ALA A 119 -7.53 5.25 7.07
C ALA A 119 -6.78 3.94 6.78
N ASN A 120 -6.15 3.83 5.60
CA ASN A 120 -5.45 2.62 5.18
C ASN A 120 -4.15 2.42 5.96
N GLN A 121 -3.35 3.47 6.13
CA GLN A 121 -2.06 3.38 6.83
C GLN A 121 -2.27 3.13 8.32
N GLN A 122 -3.27 3.75 8.96
CA GLN A 122 -3.59 3.44 10.36
C GLN A 122 -4.01 1.98 10.53
N HIS A 123 -4.84 1.46 9.62
CA HIS A 123 -5.22 0.05 9.65
C HIS A 123 -4.00 -0.87 9.52
N GLN A 124 -3.04 -0.53 8.66
CA GLN A 124 -1.81 -1.30 8.49
C GLN A 124 -0.90 -1.20 9.72
N ILE A 125 -0.73 -0.02 10.33
CA ILE A 125 0.00 0.15 11.59
C ILE A 125 -0.58 -0.76 12.68
N ASP A 126 -1.90 -0.73 12.87
CA ASP A 126 -2.57 -1.55 13.88
C ASP A 126 -2.39 -3.06 13.60
N GLN A 127 -2.39 -3.44 12.33
CA GLN A 127 -2.18 -4.81 11.91
C GLN A 127 -0.75 -5.27 12.11
N PHE A 128 0.22 -4.49 11.66
CA PHE A 128 1.65 -4.81 11.70
C PHE A 128 2.19 -4.81 13.12
N THR A 129 1.76 -3.86 13.95
CA THR A 129 2.09 -3.83 15.38
C THR A 129 1.58 -5.09 16.08
N ARG A 130 0.33 -5.49 15.79
CA ARG A 130 -0.24 -6.72 16.36
C ARG A 130 0.53 -7.96 15.91
N TRP A 131 0.95 -8.03 14.65
CA TRP A 131 1.72 -9.16 14.15
C TRP A 131 3.12 -9.24 14.76
N LEU A 132 3.81 -8.11 14.96
CA LEU A 132 5.06 -8.07 15.71
C LEU A 132 4.89 -8.67 17.11
N GLU A 133 3.83 -8.27 17.82
CA GLU A 133 3.54 -8.77 19.16
C GLU A 133 3.17 -10.27 19.14
N GLU A 134 2.26 -10.67 18.26
CA GLU A 134 1.73 -12.05 18.21
C GLU A 134 2.76 -13.07 17.71
N TRP A 135 3.59 -12.70 16.72
CA TRP A 135 4.52 -13.63 16.07
C TRP A 135 5.88 -13.67 16.75
N TYR A 136 6.35 -12.51 17.25
CA TYR A 136 7.72 -12.35 17.76
C TYR A 136 7.78 -11.90 19.21
N GLY A 137 6.66 -11.48 19.80
CA GLY A 137 6.63 -10.93 21.15
C GLY A 137 7.36 -9.60 21.26
N LEU A 138 7.42 -8.83 20.17
CA LEU A 138 8.16 -7.57 20.07
C LEU A 138 7.22 -6.39 19.94
N THR A 139 7.58 -5.29 20.58
CA THR A 139 7.10 -3.94 20.21
C THR A 139 7.84 -3.43 18.97
N PRO A 140 7.33 -2.39 18.27
CA PRO A 140 8.07 -1.76 17.17
C PRO A 140 9.47 -1.26 17.56
N GLU A 141 9.62 -0.68 18.76
CA GLU A 141 10.92 -0.21 19.27
C GLU A 141 11.92 -1.38 19.48
N GLU A 142 11.44 -2.50 20.02
CA GLU A 142 12.28 -3.70 20.20
C GLU A 142 12.62 -4.37 18.87
N ALA A 143 11.72 -4.32 17.88
CA ALA A 143 11.99 -4.79 16.53
C ALA A 143 13.08 -3.97 15.84
N MET A 144 13.00 -2.63 15.94
CA MET A 144 14.04 -1.69 15.48
C MET A 144 15.38 -1.99 16.13
N ALA A 145 15.42 -2.19 17.45
CA ALA A 145 16.66 -2.51 18.18
C ALA A 145 17.27 -3.88 17.81
N GLN A 146 16.48 -4.80 17.24
CA GLN A 146 16.91 -6.13 16.79
C GLN A 146 17.19 -6.21 15.29
N ALA A 147 16.93 -5.15 14.53
CA ALA A 147 17.33 -5.10 13.13
C ALA A 147 18.86 -5.15 12.99
N PRO A 148 19.41 -5.63 11.86
CA PRO A 148 20.85 -5.52 11.58
C PRO A 148 21.34 -4.06 11.69
N GLU A 149 22.58 -3.84 12.11
CA GLU A 149 23.16 -2.50 12.30
C GLU A 149 23.09 -1.64 11.03
N GLU A 150 23.35 -2.27 9.87
CA GLU A 150 23.21 -1.63 8.55
C GLU A 150 21.78 -1.12 8.31
N ALA A 151 20.78 -1.96 8.57
CA ALA A 151 19.37 -1.60 8.46
C ALA A 151 18.99 -0.46 9.43
N GLN A 152 19.49 -0.47 10.66
CA GLN A 152 19.19 0.58 11.65
C GLN A 152 19.69 1.97 11.19
N GLU A 153 20.89 2.04 10.61
CA GLU A 153 21.44 3.30 10.10
C GLU A 153 20.66 3.77 8.86
N GLU A 154 20.24 2.85 7.97
CA GLU A 154 19.39 3.17 6.82
C GLU A 154 18.02 3.69 7.25
N MET A 155 17.33 3.02 8.17
CA MET A 155 16.03 3.44 8.72
C MET A 155 16.11 4.84 9.34
N LYS A 156 17.18 5.14 10.08
CA LYS A 156 17.40 6.49 10.63
C LYS A 156 17.53 7.55 9.54
N VAL A 157 18.24 7.26 8.45
CA VAL A 157 18.37 8.20 7.33
C VAL A 157 17.03 8.38 6.62
N LEU A 158 16.24 7.31 6.43
CA LEU A 158 14.88 7.38 5.88
C LEU A 158 13.94 8.23 6.76
N GLU A 159 14.04 8.10 8.08
CA GLU A 159 13.32 8.95 9.04
C GLU A 159 13.73 10.43 8.90
N GLU A 160 15.03 10.73 8.84
CA GLU A 160 15.55 12.10 8.65
C GLU A 160 15.10 12.73 7.31
N GLU A 161 15.13 11.95 6.22
CA GLU A 161 14.64 12.36 4.90
C GLU A 161 13.14 12.68 4.94
N THR A 162 12.34 11.81 5.57
CA THR A 162 10.90 11.98 5.67
C THR A 162 10.52 13.15 6.60
N GLN A 163 11.24 13.33 7.70
CA GLN A 163 11.10 14.49 8.58
C GLN A 163 11.37 15.79 7.82
N THR A 164 12.38 15.82 6.94
CA THR A 164 12.65 16.96 6.05
C THR A 164 11.47 17.22 5.10
N MET A 165 10.85 16.16 4.54
CA MET A 165 9.65 16.33 3.70
C MET A 165 8.50 16.98 4.47
N ILE A 166 8.23 16.53 5.70
CA ILE A 166 7.19 17.08 6.58
C ILE A 166 7.47 18.54 6.94
N GLU A 167 8.72 18.88 7.28
CA GLU A 167 9.13 20.25 7.60
C GLU A 167 8.94 21.19 6.41
N GLU A 168 9.40 20.78 5.23
CA GLU A 168 9.23 21.54 4.00
C GLU A 168 7.75 21.71 3.64
N LEU A 169 6.93 20.66 3.79
CA LEU A 169 5.49 20.73 3.56
C LEU A 169 4.84 21.71 4.53
N SER A 170 5.20 21.63 5.82
CA SER A 170 4.70 22.51 6.88
C SER A 170 5.07 23.97 6.69
N ALA A 171 6.10 24.27 5.90
CA ALA A 171 6.49 25.64 5.55
C ALA A 171 5.68 26.22 4.37
N VAL A 172 4.87 25.41 3.68
CA VAL A 172 4.01 25.88 2.59
C VAL A 172 2.75 26.53 3.16
N GLU A 173 2.37 27.68 2.60
CA GLU A 173 1.13 28.38 2.94
C GLU A 173 -0.10 27.57 2.50
N ALA A 174 -1.17 27.65 3.28
CA ALA A 174 -2.42 26.96 2.95
C ALA A 174 -3.01 27.44 1.61
N GLY A 175 -3.58 26.51 0.84
CA GLY A 175 -4.14 26.79 -0.48
C GLY A 175 -3.72 25.77 -1.53
N GLU A 176 -3.89 26.15 -2.79
CA GLU A 176 -3.66 25.27 -3.93
C GLU A 176 -2.19 24.84 -4.09
N ASP A 177 -1.26 25.74 -3.73
CA ASP A 177 0.18 25.42 -3.71
C ASP A 177 0.51 24.37 -2.64
N PHE A 178 -0.28 24.30 -1.56
CA PHE A 178 -0.16 23.25 -0.55
C PHE A 178 -0.52 21.89 -1.12
N ASP A 179 -1.66 21.80 -1.82
CA ASP A 179 -2.09 20.55 -2.47
C ASP A 179 -0.98 20.03 -3.41
N VAL A 180 -0.36 20.93 -4.18
CA VAL A 180 0.73 20.60 -5.11
C VAL A 180 1.95 20.09 -4.35
N ALA A 181 2.36 20.79 -3.28
CA ALA A 181 3.51 20.38 -2.48
C ALA A 181 3.30 19.03 -1.78
N PHE A 182 2.10 18.77 -1.25
CA PHE A 182 1.73 17.48 -0.67
C PHE A 182 1.88 16.36 -1.70
N VAL A 183 1.28 16.52 -2.88
CA VAL A 183 1.34 15.51 -3.94
C VAL A 183 2.78 15.27 -4.41
N GLN A 184 3.57 16.33 -4.60
CA GLN A 184 4.98 16.23 -5.00
C GLN A 184 5.85 15.48 -3.99
N LYS A 185 5.50 15.50 -2.70
CA LYS A 185 6.22 14.79 -1.64
C LYS A 185 5.69 13.37 -1.43
N MET A 186 4.38 13.18 -1.54
CA MET A 186 3.77 11.87 -1.34
C MET A 186 4.12 10.88 -2.46
N ILE A 187 4.41 11.35 -3.68
CA ILE A 187 4.90 10.50 -4.78
C ILE A 187 6.20 9.77 -4.41
N PRO A 188 7.33 10.46 -4.14
CA PRO A 188 8.59 9.79 -3.78
C PRO A 188 8.48 9.00 -2.47
N HIS A 189 7.71 9.48 -1.49
CA HIS A 189 7.44 8.73 -0.26
C HIS A 189 6.72 7.40 -0.55
N HIS A 190 5.72 7.38 -1.43
CA HIS A 190 5.07 6.13 -1.82
C HIS A 190 6.00 5.22 -2.65
N GLN A 191 6.89 5.79 -3.44
CA GLN A 191 7.88 5.00 -4.18
C GLN A 191 8.87 4.30 -3.25
N ALA A 192 9.32 4.96 -2.18
CA ALA A 192 10.14 4.34 -1.14
C ALA A 192 9.40 3.18 -0.46
N GLY A 193 8.17 3.41 0.03
CA GLY A 193 7.34 2.36 0.61
C GLY A 193 7.05 1.19 -0.34
N ILE A 194 6.94 1.42 -1.65
CA ILE A 194 6.80 0.33 -2.63
C ILE A 194 8.05 -0.56 -2.66
N ILE A 195 9.27 0.03 -2.59
CA ILE A 195 10.53 -0.72 -2.57
C ILE A 195 10.59 -1.62 -1.34
N GLU A 196 10.28 -1.08 -0.16
CA GLU A 196 10.25 -1.81 1.12
C GLU A 196 9.31 -3.02 1.09
N LEU A 197 8.22 -2.95 0.33
CA LEU A 197 7.21 -4.00 0.24
C LEU A 197 7.58 -5.14 -0.72
N LEU A 198 8.57 -4.99 -1.61
CA LEU A 198 8.88 -5.96 -2.67
C LEU A 198 9.35 -7.32 -2.11
N GLU A 199 10.27 -7.26 -1.17
CA GLU A 199 10.87 -8.44 -0.52
C GLU A 199 9.87 -9.17 0.38
N PRO A 200 9.16 -8.53 1.32
CA PRO A 200 8.15 -9.21 2.14
C PRO A 200 6.98 -9.72 1.32
N GLN A 201 6.57 -9.08 0.21
CA GLN A 201 5.53 -9.63 -0.69
C GLN A 201 5.89 -11.04 -1.17
N SER A 202 7.15 -11.26 -1.53
CA SER A 202 7.58 -12.47 -2.22
C SER A 202 8.13 -13.54 -1.28
N ARG A 203 8.81 -13.13 -0.18
CA ARG A 203 9.63 -14.04 0.63
C ARG A 203 9.28 -14.11 2.11
N ALA A 204 8.42 -13.22 2.64
CA ALA A 204 8.04 -13.27 4.06
C ALA A 204 7.50 -14.66 4.44
N PRO A 205 7.97 -15.31 5.53
CA PRO A 205 7.45 -16.58 6.03
C PRO A 205 5.91 -16.62 6.18
N HIS A 206 5.31 -15.60 6.78
CA HIS A 206 3.88 -15.52 7.01
C HIS A 206 3.14 -15.09 5.74
N ALA A 207 2.20 -15.92 5.30
CA ALA A 207 1.39 -15.64 4.11
C ALA A 207 0.56 -14.36 4.25
N GLN A 208 0.15 -14.04 5.47
CA GLN A 208 -0.59 -12.84 5.83
C GLN A 208 0.23 -11.59 5.49
N LEU A 209 1.52 -11.58 5.83
CA LEU A 209 2.41 -10.47 5.51
C LEU A 209 2.63 -10.34 4.00
N ARG A 210 2.84 -11.46 3.29
CA ARG A 210 2.95 -11.46 1.82
C ARG A 210 1.73 -10.82 1.14
N VAL A 211 0.53 -11.16 1.60
CA VAL A 211 -0.73 -10.64 1.05
C VAL A 211 -0.90 -9.15 1.38
N ALA A 212 -0.60 -8.75 2.61
CA ALA A 212 -0.66 -7.34 3.01
C ALA A 212 0.33 -6.49 2.20
N ALA A 213 1.56 -6.97 2.02
CA ALA A 213 2.57 -6.27 1.23
C ALA A 213 2.16 -6.10 -0.24
N ALA A 214 1.61 -7.15 -0.87
CA ALA A 214 1.07 -7.07 -2.23
C ALA A 214 -0.06 -6.04 -2.37
N ALA A 215 -0.96 -6.00 -1.38
CA ALA A 215 -2.05 -5.03 -1.34
C ALA A 215 -1.52 -3.59 -1.13
N GLY A 216 -0.51 -3.42 -0.28
CA GLY A 216 0.19 -2.16 -0.08
C GLY A 216 0.81 -1.63 -1.37
N ILE A 217 1.54 -2.48 -2.11
CA ILE A 217 2.14 -2.11 -3.41
C ILE A 217 1.06 -1.66 -4.39
N THR A 218 -0.02 -2.44 -4.52
CA THR A 218 -1.12 -2.11 -5.44
C THR A 218 -1.76 -0.76 -5.08
N THR A 219 -1.96 -0.50 -3.78
CA THR A 219 -2.57 0.74 -3.29
C THR A 219 -1.67 1.95 -3.55
N GLN A 220 -0.40 1.87 -3.18
CA GLN A 220 0.56 2.96 -3.35
C GLN A 220 0.83 3.25 -4.84
N GLN A 221 0.89 2.22 -5.69
CA GLN A 221 1.00 2.41 -7.15
C GLN A 221 -0.19 3.16 -7.74
N ALA A 222 -1.42 2.84 -7.30
CA ALA A 222 -2.61 3.54 -7.76
C ALA A 222 -2.58 5.01 -7.31
N GLN A 223 -2.25 5.27 -6.04
CA GLN A 223 -2.12 6.62 -5.50
C GLN A 223 -1.06 7.46 -6.24
N VAL A 224 0.11 6.89 -6.52
CA VAL A 224 1.14 7.56 -7.33
C VAL A 224 0.64 7.87 -8.74
N ALA A 225 -0.10 6.96 -9.38
CA ALA A 225 -0.65 7.19 -10.70
C ALA A 225 -1.72 8.30 -10.71
N ASP A 226 -2.60 8.32 -9.70
CA ASP A 226 -3.62 9.34 -9.53
C ASP A 226 -2.98 10.72 -9.27
N PHE A 227 -1.99 10.78 -8.39
CA PHE A 227 -1.20 11.98 -8.10
C PHE A 227 -0.48 12.54 -9.33
N ARG A 228 0.18 11.69 -10.12
CA ARG A 228 0.81 12.12 -11.37
C ARG A 228 -0.21 12.62 -12.39
N THR A 229 -1.37 11.96 -12.48
CA THR A 229 -2.46 12.39 -13.36
C THR A 229 -3.00 13.75 -12.94
N TRP A 230 -3.19 13.96 -11.64
CA TRP A 230 -3.66 15.23 -11.09
C TRP A 230 -2.66 16.37 -11.33
N LEU A 231 -1.35 16.13 -11.13
CA LEU A 231 -0.31 17.11 -11.45
C LEU A 231 -0.28 17.47 -12.94
N ALA A 232 -0.37 16.47 -13.84
CA ALA A 232 -0.34 16.70 -15.28
C ALA A 232 -1.55 17.51 -15.78
N GLY A 233 -2.71 17.40 -15.13
CA GLY A 233 -3.92 18.15 -15.47
C GLY A 233 -3.87 19.64 -15.11
N ARG A 234 -2.82 20.10 -14.43
CA ARG A 234 -2.61 21.49 -14.01
C ARG A 234 -1.74 22.30 -14.99
N GLY A 235 -1.27 21.67 -16.08
CA GLY A 235 -0.50 22.30 -17.17
C GLY A 235 -1.37 22.86 -18.29
#